data_AF-A0A3C0SYV4-F1
#
_entry.id   AF-A0A3C0SYV4-F1
#
_cell.length_a   1.000
_cell.length_b   1.000
_cell.length_c   1.000
_cell.angle_alpha   90.00
_cell.angle_beta   90.00
_cell.angle_gamma   90.00
#
_symmetry.space_group_name_H-M   'P 1'
#
loop_
_entity.id
_entity.type
_entity.pdbx_description
1 polymer ?
#
loop_
_entity_poly.entity_id
_entity_poly.type
_entity_poly.pdbx_seq_one_letter_code
_entity_poly.pdbx_strand_id
1 'polypeptide(L)'
;MTQITNGWVLSMKKKKRYIGLAEYKIQLVNSLSGGNQQKVVFGKWVMNQPRIFLLAEPARGVDVRAKFEIYSIISNLAKSGSTV
;
A
#
# COMPACT_ATOMS: atom_id res chain seq x y z
N MET A 1 12.34 4.93 -31.21
CA MET A 1 11.54 3.86 -30.57
C MET A 1 11.70 4.01 -29.07
N THR A 2 10.60 4.33 -28.39
CA THR A 2 10.51 5.38 -27.36
C THR A 2 10.84 4.93 -25.93
N GLN A 3 11.48 5.83 -25.18
CA GLN A 3 11.88 5.76 -23.78
C GLN A 3 10.69 5.70 -22.80
N ILE A 4 9.98 4.56 -22.67
CA ILE A 4 8.77 4.47 -21.80
C ILE A 4 8.97 3.56 -20.56
N THR A 5 10.06 2.80 -20.46
CA THR A 5 10.17 1.75 -19.43
C THR A 5 10.68 2.22 -18.04
N ASN A 6 11.38 3.34 -17.94
CA ASN A 6 12.07 3.71 -16.68
C ASN A 6 11.21 4.49 -15.67
N GLY A 7 10.17 5.21 -16.12
CA GLY A 7 9.32 6.02 -15.24
C GLY A 7 8.39 5.20 -14.34
N TRP A 8 7.85 4.10 -14.85
CA TRP A 8 6.95 3.20 -14.12
C TRP A 8 7.67 2.46 -12.99
N VAL A 9 8.90 2.01 -13.23
CA VAL A 9 9.72 1.30 -12.22
C VAL A 9 10.14 2.23 -11.08
N LEU A 10 10.50 3.48 -11.39
CA LEU A 10 10.84 4.49 -10.38
C LEU A 10 9.62 4.93 -9.55
N SER A 11 8.46 5.09 -10.19
CA SER A 11 7.17 5.32 -9.52
C SER A 11 6.81 4.16 -8.58
N MET A 12 7.01 2.92 -9.02
CA MET A 12 6.80 1.73 -8.20
C MET A 12 7.80 1.59 -7.05
N LYS A 13 9.08 1.96 -7.23
CA LYS A 13 10.07 1.96 -6.13
C LYS A 13 9.72 2.96 -5.04
N LYS A 14 9.26 4.18 -5.39
CA LYS A 14 8.75 5.16 -4.41
C LYS A 14 7.49 4.64 -3.70
N LYS A 15 6.53 4.06 -4.44
CA LYS A 15 5.25 3.55 -3.90
C LYS A 15 5.37 2.25 -3.09
N LYS A 16 6.31 1.35 -3.40
CA LYS A 16 6.62 0.17 -2.56
C LYS A 16 7.07 0.57 -1.14
N ARG A 17 7.73 1.71 -1.02
CA ARG A 17 8.18 2.27 0.26
C ARG A 17 7.03 2.84 1.09
N TYR A 18 5.97 3.33 0.45
CA TYR A 18 4.75 3.84 1.11
C TYR A 18 3.98 2.76 1.89
N ILE A 19 4.06 1.50 1.46
CA ILE A 19 3.38 0.37 2.10
C ILE A 19 4.35 -0.59 2.81
N GLY A 20 5.62 -0.20 3.00
CA GLY A 20 6.60 -1.00 3.72
C GLY A 20 6.95 -2.35 3.07
N LEU A 21 6.78 -2.50 1.75
CA LEU A 21 7.09 -3.74 1.01
C LEU A 21 8.36 -3.63 0.15
N ALA A 22 9.26 -2.70 0.49
CA ALA A 22 10.41 -2.35 -0.33
C ALA A 22 11.44 -3.49 -0.51
N GLU A 23 11.51 -4.44 0.44
CA GLU A 23 12.50 -5.53 0.44
C GLU A 23 11.92 -6.92 0.14
N TYR A 24 10.63 -7.03 -0.18
CA TYR A 24 10.01 -8.34 -0.40
C TYR A 24 10.30 -8.91 -1.80
N LYS A 25 10.84 -10.15 -1.84
CA LYS A 25 10.91 -11.00 -3.03
C LYS A 25 9.54 -11.11 -3.69
N ILE A 26 9.50 -11.23 -5.02
CA ILE A 26 8.25 -11.52 -5.74
C ILE A 26 7.73 -12.87 -5.25
N GLN A 27 6.54 -12.87 -4.67
CA GLN A 27 5.87 -14.05 -4.17
C GLN A 27 4.35 -13.87 -4.31
N LEU A 28 3.62 -14.99 -4.25
CA LEU A 28 2.17 -14.97 -4.29
C LEU A 28 1.62 -14.20 -3.08
N VAL A 29 0.53 -13.45 -3.26
CA VAL A 29 -0.06 -12.67 -2.16
C VAL A 29 -0.50 -13.58 -1.02
N ASN A 30 -0.98 -14.79 -1.32
CA ASN A 30 -1.40 -15.77 -0.32
C ASN A 30 -0.26 -16.27 0.58
N SER A 31 1.01 -16.12 0.19
CA SER A 31 2.17 -16.49 1.01
C SER A 31 2.63 -15.38 1.95
N LEU A 32 2.01 -14.20 1.90
CA LEU A 32 2.27 -13.09 2.81
C LEU A 32 1.51 -13.25 4.14
N SER A 33 2.00 -12.65 5.21
CA SER A 33 1.22 -12.48 6.45
C SER A 33 -0.03 -11.65 6.20
N GLY A 34 -1.10 -11.84 6.99
CA GLY A 34 -2.36 -11.09 6.82
C GLY A 34 -2.17 -9.57 6.78
N GLY A 35 -1.27 -9.04 7.62
CA GLY A 35 -0.86 -7.62 7.59
C GLY A 35 -0.25 -7.18 6.27
N ASN A 36 0.65 -7.98 5.70
CA ASN A 36 1.26 -7.71 4.41
C ASN A 36 0.26 -7.88 3.25
N GLN A 37 -0.67 -8.84 3.34
CA GLN A 37 -1.76 -8.98 2.37
C GLN A 37 -2.64 -7.73 2.33
N GLN A 38 -3.03 -7.20 3.49
CA GLN A 38 -3.82 -5.95 3.58
C GLN A 38 -3.06 -4.76 2.99
N LYS A 39 -1.75 -4.65 3.24
CA LYS A 39 -0.91 -3.59 2.64
C LYS A 39 -0.84 -3.69 1.11
N VAL A 40 -0.87 -4.89 0.54
CA VAL A 40 -0.97 -5.07 -0.93
C VAL A 40 -2.30 -4.53 -1.46
N VAL A 41 -3.42 -4.82 -0.79
CA VAL A 41 -4.76 -4.31 -1.16
C VAL A 41 -4.78 -2.78 -1.11
N PHE A 42 -4.31 -2.19 -0.01
CA PHE A 42 -4.15 -0.74 0.11
C PHE A 42 -3.28 -0.16 -1.00
N GLY A 43 -2.13 -0.79 -1.28
CA GLY A 43 -1.23 -0.38 -2.36
C GLY A 43 -1.94 -0.32 -3.72
N LYS A 44 -2.79 -1.31 -4.03
CA LYS A 44 -3.58 -1.34 -5.27
C LYS A 44 -4.51 -0.13 -5.39
N TRP A 45 -5.19 0.27 -4.32
CA TRP A 45 -6.09 1.42 -4.35
C TRP A 45 -5.34 2.74 -4.40
N VAL A 46 -4.30 2.90 -3.58
CA VAL A 46 -3.46 4.13 -3.57
C VAL A 46 -2.82 4.38 -4.94
N MET A 47 -2.50 3.32 -5.70
CA MET A 47 -1.99 3.48 -7.06
C MET A 47 -2.96 4.22 -7.99
N ASN A 48 -4.27 4.08 -7.78
CA ASN A 48 -5.32 4.73 -8.57
C ASN A 48 -5.67 6.15 -8.11
N GLN A 49 -5.01 6.65 -7.05
CA GLN A 49 -5.19 8.01 -6.53
C GLN A 49 -6.66 8.40 -6.27
N PRO A 50 -7.47 7.57 -5.58
CA PRO A 50 -8.84 7.95 -5.27
C PRO A 50 -8.85 9.10 -4.25
N ARG A 51 -9.85 9.97 -4.34
CA ARG A 51 -10.05 11.08 -3.39
C ARG A 51 -10.80 10.66 -2.12
N ILE A 52 -11.55 9.55 -2.20
CA ILE A 52 -12.39 9.03 -1.12
C ILE A 52 -12.06 7.55 -0.94
N PHE A 53 -11.77 7.16 0.30
CA PHE A 53 -11.61 5.78 0.72
C PHE A 53 -12.72 5.46 1.73
N LEU A 54 -13.41 4.34 1.53
CA LEU A 54 -14.38 3.82 2.48
C LEU A 54 -13.79 2.55 3.10
N LEU A 55 -13.41 2.64 4.38
CA LEU A 55 -12.62 1.62 5.06
C LEU A 55 -13.47 0.91 6.12
N ALA A 56 -13.88 -0.32 5.83
CA ALA A 56 -14.50 -1.20 6.83
C ALA A 56 -13.43 -2.10 7.46
N GLU A 57 -13.30 -2.03 8.79
CA GLU A 57 -12.40 -2.87 9.60
C GLU A 57 -10.98 -3.05 9.00
N PRO A 58 -10.26 -1.97 8.63
CA PRO A 58 -9.10 -2.02 7.73
C PRO A 58 -7.88 -2.77 8.27
N ALA A 59 -7.86 -3.09 9.56
CA ALA A 59 -6.78 -3.81 10.24
C ALA A 59 -7.31 -5.01 11.05
N ARG A 60 -8.44 -5.61 10.64
CA ARG A 60 -8.98 -6.81 11.30
C ARG A 60 -8.11 -8.03 10.99
N GLY A 61 -7.86 -8.86 12.00
CA GLY A 61 -7.16 -10.14 11.84
C GLY A 61 -5.65 -10.02 11.57
N VAL A 62 -5.03 -8.88 11.89
CA VAL A 62 -3.58 -8.68 11.78
C VAL A 62 -2.96 -8.42 13.15
N ASP A 63 -1.65 -8.67 13.27
CA ASP A 63 -0.91 -8.43 14.51
C ASP A 63 -0.79 -6.92 14.84
N VAL A 64 -0.34 -6.61 16.06
CA VAL A 64 -0.24 -5.24 16.57
C VAL A 64 0.68 -4.35 15.73
N ARG A 65 1.77 -4.89 15.18
CA ARG A 65 2.71 -4.13 14.36
C ARG A 65 2.10 -3.81 13.00
N ALA A 66 1.49 -4.79 12.35
CA ALA A 66 0.78 -4.59 11.09
C ALA A 66 -0.37 -3.58 11.24
N LYS A 67 -1.11 -3.65 12.36
CA LYS A 67 -2.17 -2.69 12.67
C LYS A 67 -1.64 -1.25 12.70
N PHE A 68 -0.52 -1.02 13.39
CA PHE A 68 0.13 0.29 13.42
C PHE A 68 0.55 0.79 12.03
N GLU A 69 1.12 -0.08 11.21
CA GLU A 69 1.54 0.26 9.84
C GLU A 69 0.34 0.63 8.95
N ILE A 70 -0.77 -0.10 9.04
CA ILE A 70 -2.00 0.20 8.29
C ILE A 70 -2.58 1.55 8.70
N TYR A 71 -2.71 1.82 10.01
CA TYR A 71 -3.21 3.12 10.47
C TYR A 71 -2.28 4.27 10.12
N SER A 72 -0.97 4.03 10.04
CA SER A 72 -0.01 5.01 9.54
C SER A 72 -0.24 5.34 8.06
N ILE A 73 -0.55 4.34 7.23
CA ILE A 73 -0.94 4.57 5.81
C ILE A 73 -2.22 5.41 5.74
N ILE A 74 -3.26 5.05 6.51
CA ILE A 74 -4.53 5.79 6.54
C ILE A 74 -4.32 7.24 6.98
N SER A 75 -3.54 7.46 8.04
CA SER A 75 -3.22 8.80 8.53
C SER A 75 -2.49 9.63 7.46
N ASN A 76 -1.56 9.02 6.72
CA ASN A 76 -0.85 9.70 5.65
C ASN A 76 -1.76 10.05 4.46
N LEU A 77 -2.74 9.19 4.13
CA LEU A 77 -3.74 9.47 3.10
C LEU A 77 -4.63 10.65 3.47
N ALA A 78 -5.06 10.73 4.74
CA ALA A 78 -5.81 11.88 5.26
C ALA A 78 -4.98 13.17 5.18
N LYS A 79 -3.72 13.12 5.63
CA LYS A 79 -2.79 14.26 5.58
C LYS A 79 -2.49 14.72 4.16
N SER A 80 -2.53 13.83 3.18
CA SER A 80 -2.33 14.17 1.76
C SER A 80 -3.59 14.69 1.07
N GLY A 81 -4.67 14.96 1.81
CA GLY A 81 -5.91 15.53 1.29
C GLY A 81 -6.96 14.51 0.82
N SER A 82 -6.78 13.22 1.12
CA SER A 82 -7.80 12.21 0.84
C SER A 82 -8.84 12.18 1.96
N THR A 83 -10.10 11.93 1.64
CA THR A 83 -11.12 11.55 2.63
C THR A 83 -10.99 10.05 2.88
N VAL A 84 -10.92 9.63 4.15
CA VAL A 84 -10.72 8.23 4.57
C VAL A 84 -11.69 7.84 5.68
#